data_AF-A0A7S0ZPX5-F1
#
_entry.id   AF-A0A7S0ZPX5-F1
#
_cell.length_a   1.000
_cell.length_b   1.000
_cell.length_c   1.000
_cell.angle_alpha   90.00
_cell.angle_beta   90.00
_cell.angle_gamma   90.00
#
_symmetry.space_group_name_H-M   'P 1'
#
loop_
_entity.id
_entity.type
_entity.pdbx_description
1 polymer ?
#
loop_
_entity_poly.entity_id
_entity_poly.type
_entity_poly.pdbx_seq_one_letter_code
_entity_poly.pdbx_strand_id
1 'polypeptide(L)'
;MGGVNYSDSFHMAATAQGAADASSASTAPTSSQSRQAKEPEADPSNPLYDSSRMTHSVAHANATTMSYGVQILNINILSALPIDSELTNALACGAVASAQALQAETAARGNAKAMRIDAEAQSQKRRIEVEQEAKSEMTVAEGKKQAAELLSHSHVAMELAKMDKSASLIGKGDKFFFGQDQTYLSNLVMNDGPRAGTITLPKSRV
;
A
#
# COMPACT_ATOMS: atom_id res chain seq x y z
N MET A 1 9.55 32.28 13.39
CA MET A 1 10.19 31.17 12.64
C MET A 1 10.10 29.92 13.50
N GLY A 2 9.12 29.06 13.20
CA GLY A 2 8.82 27.86 14.00
C GLY A 2 9.62 26.65 13.51
N GLY A 3 10.38 26.03 14.41
CA GLY A 3 11.02 24.74 14.16
C GLY A 3 10.08 23.60 14.50
N VAL A 4 9.83 22.71 13.55
CA VAL A 4 9.01 21.51 13.75
C VAL A 4 9.96 20.38 14.14
N ASN A 5 9.86 19.90 15.37
CA ASN A 5 10.56 18.70 15.85
C ASN A 5 9.79 17.45 15.40
N TYR A 6 10.42 16.62 14.56
CA TYR A 6 9.82 15.40 14.01
C TYR A 6 10.02 14.16 14.90
N SER A 7 10.66 14.30 16.07
CA SER A 7 11.11 13.18 16.90
C SER A 7 9.99 12.52 17.72
N ASP A 8 8.95 13.27 18.12
CA ASP A 8 7.89 12.73 19.00
C ASP A 8 6.70 12.11 18.26
N SER A 9 6.53 12.38 16.95
CA SER A 9 5.34 11.95 16.23
C SER A 9 5.35 10.47 15.83
N PHE A 10 6.51 9.83 15.75
CA PHE A 10 6.61 8.42 15.33
C PHE A 10 6.40 7.42 16.48
N HIS A 11 6.61 7.83 17.74
CA HIS A 11 6.32 6.97 18.90
C HIS A 11 4.88 7.14 19.43
N MET A 12 4.26 8.31 19.26
CA MET A 12 2.89 8.57 19.72
C MET A 12 1.82 7.83 18.91
N ALA A 13 2.07 7.57 17.61
CA ALA A 13 1.14 6.83 16.76
C ALA A 13 1.11 5.32 17.08
N ALA A 14 2.23 4.75 17.54
CA ALA A 14 2.34 3.34 17.89
C ALA A 14 1.71 3.03 19.27
N THR A 15 1.76 3.97 20.22
CA THR A 15 1.16 3.82 21.55
C THR A 15 -0.34 4.13 21.56
N ALA A 16 -0.82 5.06 20.71
CA ALA A 16 -2.24 5.37 20.60
C ALA A 16 -3.10 4.21 20.08
N GLN A 17 -2.55 3.32 19.24
CA GLN A 17 -3.25 2.11 18.79
C GLN A 17 -3.22 0.97 19.81
N GLY A 18 -2.33 1.02 20.82
CA GLY A 18 -2.28 0.04 21.91
C GLY A 18 -3.06 0.44 23.17
N ALA A 19 -3.49 1.71 23.30
CA ALA A 19 -4.15 2.24 24.49
C ALA A 19 -5.68 2.17 24.48
N ALA A 20 -6.30 1.67 23.40
CA ALA A 20 -7.76 1.60 23.29
C ALA A 20 -8.39 0.42 24.05
N ASP A 21 -7.59 -0.47 24.67
CA ASP A 21 -8.09 -1.72 25.26
C ASP A 21 -7.80 -1.90 26.77
N ALA A 22 -7.51 -0.81 27.50
CA ALA A 22 -7.32 -0.89 28.96
C ALA A 22 -7.93 0.32 29.68
N SER A 23 -9.22 0.22 30.00
CA SER A 23 -9.91 1.14 30.90
C SER A 23 -9.63 0.80 32.37
N SER A 24 -9.47 1.86 33.16
CA SER A 24 -9.77 1.98 34.62
C SER A 24 -8.72 1.50 35.64
N ALA A 25 -8.06 2.45 36.30
CA ALA A 25 -8.24 2.70 37.75
C ALA A 25 -7.41 3.92 38.24
N SER A 26 -8.05 4.73 39.07
CA SER A 26 -7.59 5.92 39.79
C SER A 26 -6.37 5.73 40.70
N THR A 27 -5.53 6.76 40.89
CA THR A 27 -5.13 7.37 42.20
C THR A 27 -4.27 8.64 41.96
N ALA A 28 -4.44 9.62 42.86
CA ALA A 28 -4.02 11.04 42.82
C ALA A 28 -2.51 11.36 42.70
N PRO A 29 -2.12 12.61 42.33
CA PRO A 29 -0.72 13.00 42.15
C PRO A 29 -0.11 13.52 43.46
N THR A 30 0.86 12.80 44.01
CA THR A 30 1.79 13.36 45.01
C THR A 30 3.04 13.85 44.30
N SER A 31 3.20 15.18 44.30
CA SER A 31 4.37 15.90 43.85
C SER A 31 5.53 15.70 44.84
N SER A 32 6.42 14.75 44.54
CA SER A 32 7.79 14.72 45.04
C SER A 32 8.73 14.60 43.85
N GLN A 33 9.06 15.74 43.26
CA GLN A 33 10.11 15.88 42.26
C GLN A 33 11.47 15.52 42.90
N SER A 34 11.81 14.25 42.90
CA SER A 34 13.21 13.87 42.77
C SER A 34 13.67 14.36 41.40
N ARG A 35 14.48 15.43 41.38
CA ARG A 35 15.31 15.79 40.23
C ARG A 35 16.26 14.62 39.97
N GLN A 36 15.78 13.59 39.28
CA GLN A 36 16.65 12.64 38.61
C GLN A 36 17.37 13.44 37.53
N ALA A 37 18.63 13.76 37.80
CA ALA A 37 19.55 14.15 36.75
C ALA A 37 19.55 12.99 35.75
N LYS A 38 18.89 13.21 34.61
CA LYS A 38 19.00 12.34 33.45
C LYS A 38 20.50 12.25 33.14
N GLU A 39 21.09 11.08 33.36
CA GLU A 39 22.44 10.80 32.88
C GLU A 39 22.48 11.19 31.40
N PRO A 40 23.55 11.86 30.92
CA PRO A 40 23.68 12.11 29.50
C PRO A 40 23.90 10.77 28.84
N GLU A 41 22.80 10.14 28.43
CA GLU A 41 22.77 9.15 27.36
C GLU A 41 23.71 9.68 26.29
N ALA A 42 24.84 9.00 26.11
CA ALA A 42 25.84 9.39 25.14
C ALA A 42 25.15 9.35 23.78
N ASP A 43 24.76 10.51 23.26
CA ASP A 43 24.20 10.62 21.93
C ASP A 43 25.22 9.98 20.99
N PRO A 44 24.94 8.80 20.39
CA PRO A 44 25.88 8.14 19.49
C PRO A 44 26.10 8.96 18.21
N SER A 45 25.40 10.09 18.10
CA SER A 45 25.43 11.06 17.03
C SER A 45 26.62 12.03 17.09
N ASN A 46 27.30 12.19 18.22
CA ASN A 46 28.42 13.14 18.29
C ASN A 46 29.77 12.42 18.24
N PRO A 47 30.42 12.34 17.06
CA PRO A 47 31.71 11.66 16.90
C PRO A 47 32.85 12.33 17.68
N LEU A 48 32.63 13.54 18.22
CA LEU A 48 33.62 14.26 19.01
C LEU A 48 33.49 14.01 20.52
N TYR A 49 32.42 13.36 20.98
CA TYR A 49 32.21 13.07 22.39
C TYR A 49 32.81 11.72 22.78
N ASP A 50 33.71 11.72 23.76
CA ASP A 50 34.37 10.52 24.28
C ASP A 50 34.16 10.40 25.80
N SER A 51 33.34 9.43 26.19
CA SER A 51 32.99 9.14 27.58
C SER A 51 34.19 8.67 28.43
N SER A 52 35.17 8.01 27.82
CA SER A 52 36.38 7.56 28.51
C SER A 52 37.24 8.77 28.88
N ARG A 53 37.46 9.67 27.93
CA ARG A 53 38.21 10.91 28.17
C ARG A 53 37.51 11.84 29.16
N MET A 54 36.18 11.84 29.20
CA MET A 54 35.42 12.57 30.22
C MET A 54 35.73 12.04 31.63
N THR A 55 35.72 10.72 31.81
CA THR A 55 36.00 10.07 33.10
C THR A 55 37.43 10.37 33.55
N HIS A 56 38.40 10.30 32.64
CA HIS A 56 39.78 10.67 32.93
C HIS A 56 39.94 12.16 33.29
N SER A 57 39.15 13.05 32.68
CA SER A 57 39.17 14.47 32.99
C SER A 57 38.70 14.76 34.42
N VAL A 58 37.65 14.07 34.89
CA VAL A 58 37.18 14.17 36.28
C VAL A 58 38.25 13.66 37.26
N ALA A 59 38.88 12.52 36.96
CA ALA A 59 39.95 11.98 37.80
C ALA A 59 41.16 12.93 37.90
N HIS A 60 41.58 13.51 36.77
CA HIS A 60 42.68 14.46 36.71
C HIS A 60 42.36 15.77 37.46
N ALA A 61 41.15 16.30 37.30
CA ALA A 61 40.71 17.49 38.00
C ALA A 61 40.66 17.26 39.53
N ASN A 62 40.20 16.09 39.97
CA ASN A 62 40.20 15.68 41.37
C ASN A 62 41.62 15.52 41.94
N ALA A 63 42.56 14.98 41.16
CA ALA A 63 43.96 14.87 41.59
C ALA A 63 44.58 16.22 41.96
N THR A 64 44.19 17.29 41.26
CA THR A 64 44.67 18.65 41.54
C THR A 64 43.91 19.31 42.69
N THR A 65 42.57 19.20 42.69
CA THR A 65 41.70 19.94 43.63
C THR A 65 41.62 19.33 45.03
N MET A 66 41.94 18.05 45.18
CA MET A 66 42.04 17.39 46.49
C MET A 66 43.09 18.03 47.41
N SER A 67 44.14 18.65 46.85
CA SER A 67 45.14 19.40 47.64
C SER A 67 44.52 20.59 48.41
N TYR A 68 43.37 21.09 47.95
CA TYR A 68 42.61 22.18 48.56
C TYR A 68 41.37 21.69 49.33
N GLY A 69 41.19 20.37 49.48
CA GLY A 69 40.03 19.78 50.16
C GLY A 69 38.72 19.87 49.37
N VAL A 70 38.78 20.08 48.05
CA VAL A 70 37.60 20.17 47.17
C VAL A 70 37.50 18.93 46.29
N GLN A 71 36.30 18.36 46.18
CA GLN A 71 36.00 17.22 45.31
C GLN A 71 35.05 17.63 44.19
N ILE A 72 35.46 17.36 42.95
CA ILE A 72 34.65 17.53 41.75
C ILE A 72 33.86 16.25 41.51
N LEU A 73 32.53 16.35 41.61
CA LEU A 73 31.62 15.24 41.40
C LEU A 73 31.33 14.99 39.91
N ASN A 74 31.18 16.05 39.13
CA ASN A 74 30.82 15.96 37.72
C ASN A 74 31.33 17.17 36.93
N ILE A 75 31.72 16.94 35.67
CA ILE A 75 32.08 17.97 34.69
C ILE A 75 31.12 17.82 33.51
N ASN A 76 30.39 18.88 33.19
CA ASN A 76 29.49 18.89 32.05
C ASN A 76 30.04 19.83 30.96
N ILE A 77 30.08 19.35 29.72
CA ILE A 77 30.45 20.15 28.56
C ILE A 77 29.16 20.75 27.97
N LEU A 78 28.99 22.06 28.11
CA LEU A 78 27.84 22.77 27.55
C LEU A 78 27.96 22.95 26.03
N SER A 79 29.18 23.21 25.54
CA SER A 79 29.45 23.39 24.12
C SER A 79 30.91 23.08 23.81
N ALA A 80 31.13 22.33 22.73
CA ALA A 80 32.45 22.11 22.15
C ALA A 80 32.34 22.30 20.64
N LEU A 81 33.10 23.27 20.11
CA LEU A 81 33.15 23.57 18.68
C LEU A 81 34.61 23.42 18.22
N PRO A 82 34.88 22.63 17.17
CA PRO A 82 36.23 22.58 16.61
C PRO A 82 36.60 23.94 16.04
N ILE A 83 37.83 24.38 16.30
CA ILE A 83 38.36 25.68 15.85
C ILE A 83 38.73 25.63 14.37
N ASP A 84 39.11 24.45 13.87
CA ASP A 84 39.51 24.25 12.49
C ASP A 84 38.28 24.26 11.55
N SER A 85 38.29 25.22 10.62
CA SER A 85 37.25 25.37 9.60
C SER A 85 37.16 24.17 8.65
N GLU A 86 38.28 23.51 8.34
CA GLU A 86 38.27 22.36 7.44
C GLU A 86 37.55 21.17 8.09
N LEU A 87 37.87 20.90 9.35
CA LEU A 87 37.19 19.87 10.15
C LEU A 87 35.69 20.16 10.32
N THR A 88 35.29 21.42 10.54
CA THR A 88 33.84 21.77 10.61
C THR A 88 33.11 21.45 9.31
N ASN A 89 33.72 21.76 8.16
CA ASN A 89 33.14 21.46 6.84
C ASN A 89 33.07 19.96 6.59
N ALA A 90 34.13 19.22 6.92
CA ALA A 90 34.16 17.76 6.77
C ALA A 90 33.08 17.07 7.62
N LEU A 91 32.89 17.50 8.88
CA LEU A 91 31.83 16.99 9.75
C LEU A 91 30.44 17.31 9.23
N ALA A 92 30.22 18.55 8.76
CA ALA A 92 28.95 18.94 8.15
C ALA A 92 28.64 18.11 6.89
N CYS A 93 29.63 17.91 6.02
CA CYS A 93 29.52 17.04 4.85
C CYS A 93 29.21 15.59 5.24
N GLY A 94 29.87 15.05 6.27
CA GLY A 94 29.62 13.70 6.79
C GLY A 94 28.20 13.51 7.32
N ALA A 95 27.67 14.52 8.02
CA ALA A 95 26.28 14.52 8.48
C ALA A 95 25.28 14.54 7.31
N VAL A 96 25.52 15.38 6.29
CA VAL A 96 24.70 15.42 5.07
C VAL A 96 24.76 14.09 4.32
N ALA A 97 25.95 13.50 4.17
CA ALA A 97 26.13 12.21 3.53
C ALA A 97 25.39 11.09 4.27
N SER A 98 25.44 11.11 5.61
CA SER A 98 24.73 10.13 6.45
C SER A 98 23.20 10.27 6.32
N ALA A 99 22.69 11.50 6.31
CA ALA A 99 21.27 11.76 6.09
C ALA A 99 20.81 11.32 4.68
N GLN A 100 21.61 11.61 3.66
CA GLN A 100 21.34 11.17 2.29
C GLN A 100 21.35 9.64 2.16
N ALA A 101 22.28 8.95 2.84
CA ALA A 101 22.32 7.49 2.87
C ALA A 101 21.05 6.91 3.49
N LEU A 102 20.59 7.47 4.63
CA LEU A 102 19.36 7.03 5.30
C LEU A 102 18.11 7.31 4.44
N GLN A 103 18.08 8.46 3.77
CA GLN A 103 17.02 8.80 2.83
C GLN A 103 16.99 7.82 1.64
N ALA A 104 18.14 7.49 1.07
CA ALA A 104 18.27 6.54 -0.02
C ALA A 104 17.82 5.14 0.39
N GLU A 105 18.21 4.67 1.58
CA GLU A 105 17.75 3.39 2.15
C GLU A 105 16.22 3.38 2.32
N THR A 106 15.66 4.45 2.88
CA THR A 106 14.22 4.60 3.10
C THR A 106 13.46 4.57 1.78
N ALA A 107 13.96 5.28 0.75
CA ALA A 107 13.38 5.29 -0.58
C ALA A 107 13.45 3.91 -1.24
N ALA A 108 14.59 3.21 -1.16
CA ALA A 108 14.74 1.86 -1.69
C ALA A 108 13.78 0.88 -1.01
N ARG A 109 13.65 0.96 0.32
CA ARG A 109 12.71 0.13 1.09
C ARG A 109 11.25 0.44 0.74
N GLY A 110 10.92 1.71 0.55
CA GLY A 110 9.60 2.15 0.10
C GLY A 110 9.26 1.58 -1.28
N ASN A 111 10.17 1.71 -2.23
CA ASN A 111 10.00 1.19 -3.59
C ASN A 111 9.86 -0.33 -3.61
N ALA A 112 10.68 -1.06 -2.84
CA ALA A 112 10.58 -2.51 -2.73
C ALA A 112 9.22 -2.94 -2.16
N LYS A 113 8.69 -2.22 -1.16
CA LYS A 113 7.37 -2.50 -0.60
C LYS A 113 6.25 -2.20 -1.59
N ALA A 114 6.34 -1.08 -2.31
CA ALA A 114 5.38 -0.72 -3.35
C ALA A 114 5.33 -1.80 -4.45
N MET A 115 6.49 -2.23 -4.96
CA MET A 115 6.56 -3.30 -5.97
C MET A 115 5.92 -4.61 -5.49
N ARG A 116 6.10 -4.97 -4.21
CA ARG A 116 5.46 -6.16 -3.64
C ARG A 116 3.94 -6.03 -3.59
N ILE A 117 3.44 -4.86 -3.18
CA ILE A 117 2.01 -4.57 -3.13
C ILE A 117 1.42 -4.62 -4.55
N ASP A 118 2.08 -4.01 -5.54
CA ASP A 118 1.61 -4.01 -6.92
C ASP A 118 1.57 -5.42 -7.51
N ALA A 119 2.59 -6.24 -7.26
CA ALA A 119 2.63 -7.62 -7.71
C ALA A 119 1.50 -8.46 -7.06
N GLU A 120 1.26 -8.26 -5.76
CA GLU A 120 0.18 -8.93 -5.05
C GLU A 120 -1.19 -8.48 -5.56
N ALA A 121 -1.39 -7.18 -5.75
CA ALA A 121 -2.63 -6.61 -6.28
C ALA A 121 -2.93 -7.14 -7.69
N GLN A 122 -1.92 -7.25 -8.57
CA GLN A 122 -2.10 -7.84 -9.89
C GLN A 122 -2.47 -9.33 -9.83
N SER A 123 -1.86 -10.09 -8.91
CA SER A 123 -2.19 -11.50 -8.70
C SER A 123 -3.64 -11.67 -8.21
N GLN A 124 -4.04 -10.88 -7.21
CA GLN A 124 -5.39 -10.90 -6.67
C GLN A 124 -6.42 -10.47 -7.72
N LYS A 125 -6.14 -9.41 -8.49
CA LYS A 125 -7.00 -8.97 -9.58
C LYS A 125 -7.25 -10.08 -10.58
N ARG A 126 -6.20 -10.78 -11.03
CA ARG A 126 -6.33 -11.90 -11.97
C ARG A 126 -7.16 -13.04 -11.39
N ARG A 127 -7.00 -13.37 -10.10
CA ARG A 127 -7.83 -14.40 -9.43
C ARG A 127 -9.29 -14.00 -9.42
N ILE A 128 -9.59 -12.76 -9.06
CA ILE A 128 -10.96 -12.24 -9.02
C ILE A 128 -11.60 -12.28 -10.41
N GLU A 129 -10.88 -11.86 -11.45
CA GLU A 129 -11.38 -11.89 -12.83
C GLU A 129 -11.76 -13.32 -13.27
N VAL A 130 -10.88 -14.30 -13.03
CA VAL A 130 -11.14 -15.71 -13.39
C VAL A 130 -12.31 -16.27 -12.58
N GLU A 131 -12.39 -15.99 -11.28
CA GLU A 131 -13.52 -16.43 -10.45
C GLU A 131 -14.84 -15.78 -10.87
N GLN A 132 -14.80 -14.50 -11.25
CA GLN A 132 -15.98 -13.78 -11.72
C GLN A 132 -16.47 -14.32 -13.05
N GLU A 133 -15.57 -14.60 -13.99
CA GLU A 133 -15.90 -15.21 -15.27
C GLU A 133 -16.54 -16.58 -15.06
N ALA A 134 -15.92 -17.46 -14.27
CA ALA A 134 -16.49 -18.77 -13.94
C ALA A 134 -17.87 -18.70 -13.27
N LYS A 135 -18.06 -17.78 -12.30
CA LYS A 135 -19.37 -17.57 -11.65
C LYS A 135 -20.41 -17.02 -12.62
N SER A 136 -20.00 -16.14 -13.54
CA SER A 136 -20.90 -15.56 -14.55
C SER A 136 -21.39 -16.65 -15.51
N GLU A 137 -20.51 -17.54 -15.96
CA GLU A 137 -20.88 -18.65 -16.84
C GLU A 137 -21.82 -19.64 -16.14
N MET A 138 -21.55 -19.98 -14.88
CA MET A 138 -22.44 -20.82 -14.08
C MET A 138 -23.82 -20.18 -13.92
N THR A 139 -23.89 -18.88 -13.63
CA THR A 139 -25.15 -18.16 -13.46
C THR A 139 -25.96 -18.12 -14.76
N VAL A 140 -25.30 -17.92 -15.90
CA VAL A 140 -25.95 -17.96 -17.22
C VAL A 140 -26.46 -19.38 -17.54
N ALA A 141 -25.66 -20.40 -17.25
CA ALA A 141 -26.06 -21.79 -17.47
C ALA A 141 -27.25 -22.19 -16.58
N GLU A 142 -27.23 -21.80 -15.29
CA GLU A 142 -28.30 -22.06 -14.35
C GLU A 142 -29.58 -21.30 -14.72
N GLY A 143 -29.46 -20.03 -15.11
CA GLY A 143 -30.59 -19.25 -15.62
C GLY A 143 -31.22 -19.87 -16.87
N LYS A 144 -30.41 -20.37 -17.81
CA LYS A 144 -30.91 -21.10 -18.99
C LYS A 144 -31.60 -22.42 -18.62
N LYS A 145 -31.06 -23.16 -17.66
CA LYS A 145 -31.67 -24.40 -17.17
C LYS A 145 -33.03 -24.12 -16.52
N GLN A 146 -33.10 -23.14 -15.61
CA GLN A 146 -34.35 -22.75 -14.95
C GLN A 146 -35.39 -22.23 -15.96
N ALA A 147 -34.97 -21.42 -16.95
CA ALA A 147 -35.86 -20.96 -18.01
C ALA A 147 -36.41 -22.12 -18.85
N ALA A 148 -35.57 -23.11 -19.19
CA ALA A 148 -36.00 -24.30 -19.92
C ALA A 148 -36.98 -25.15 -19.10
N GLU A 149 -36.74 -25.30 -17.80
CA GLU A 149 -37.61 -26.02 -16.87
C GLU A 149 -38.99 -25.32 -16.77
N LEU A 150 -39.03 -24.00 -16.61
CA LEU A 150 -40.28 -23.23 -16.61
C LEU A 150 -41.06 -23.33 -17.92
N LEU A 151 -40.38 -23.29 -19.07
CA LEU A 151 -41.01 -23.49 -20.38
C LEU A 151 -41.53 -24.93 -20.56
N SER A 152 -40.90 -25.92 -19.92
CA SER A 152 -41.33 -27.33 -20.01
C SER A 152 -42.65 -27.59 -19.29
N HIS A 153 -42.93 -26.87 -18.20
CA HIS A 153 -44.14 -27.06 -17.41
C HIS A 153 -45.41 -26.48 -18.05
N SER A 154 -45.30 -25.62 -19.07
CA SER A 154 -46.45 -25.00 -19.75
C SER A 154 -46.40 -25.23 -21.26
N HIS A 155 -47.31 -26.07 -21.77
CA HIS A 155 -47.39 -26.40 -23.20
C HIS A 155 -47.61 -25.17 -24.08
N VAL A 156 -48.45 -24.23 -23.63
CA VAL A 156 -48.75 -22.97 -24.33
C VAL A 156 -47.52 -22.06 -24.38
N ALA A 157 -46.70 -22.04 -23.32
CA ALA A 157 -45.47 -21.25 -23.29
C ALA A 157 -44.42 -21.79 -24.27
N MET A 158 -44.34 -23.11 -24.43
CA MET A 158 -43.46 -23.75 -25.41
C MET A 158 -43.89 -23.46 -26.86
N GLU A 159 -45.19 -23.44 -27.12
CA GLU A 159 -45.74 -23.16 -28.45
C GLU A 159 -45.53 -21.69 -28.86
N LEU A 160 -45.81 -20.75 -27.95
CA LEU A 160 -45.47 -19.32 -28.13
C LEU A 160 -43.97 -19.11 -28.36
N ALA A 161 -43.11 -19.78 -27.60
CA ALA A 161 -41.66 -19.67 -27.79
C ALA A 161 -41.19 -20.23 -29.14
N LYS A 162 -41.83 -21.30 -29.66
CA LYS A 162 -41.57 -21.81 -31.02
C LYS A 162 -42.01 -20.82 -32.08
N MET A 163 -43.18 -20.21 -31.92
CA MET A 163 -43.69 -19.16 -32.82
C MET A 163 -42.75 -17.95 -32.83
N ASP A 164 -42.35 -17.43 -31.68
CA ASP A 164 -41.41 -16.30 -31.58
C ASP A 164 -40.05 -16.62 -32.19
N LYS A 165 -39.52 -17.82 -31.95
CA LYS A 165 -38.24 -18.22 -32.54
C LYS A 165 -38.35 -18.35 -34.05
N SER A 166 -39.43 -18.93 -34.57
CA SER A 166 -39.69 -18.99 -36.02
C SER A 166 -39.89 -17.60 -36.64
N ALA A 167 -40.53 -16.66 -35.93
CA ALA A 167 -40.69 -15.28 -36.38
C ALA A 167 -39.35 -14.51 -36.37
N SER A 168 -38.47 -14.77 -35.42
CA SER A 168 -37.14 -14.14 -35.33
C SER A 168 -36.16 -14.61 -36.41
N LEU A 169 -36.34 -15.84 -36.92
CA LEU A 169 -35.57 -16.38 -38.04
C LEU A 169 -36.00 -15.79 -39.39
N ILE A 170 -37.19 -15.17 -39.45
CA ILE A 170 -37.70 -14.48 -40.63
C ILE A 170 -37.24 -13.03 -40.57
N GLY A 171 -36.33 -12.63 -41.47
CA GLY A 171 -35.94 -11.23 -41.59
C GLY A 171 -37.16 -10.36 -41.89
N LYS A 172 -37.18 -9.11 -41.38
CA LYS A 172 -38.29 -8.13 -41.49
C LYS A 172 -38.80 -7.82 -42.92
N GLY A 173 -38.29 -8.48 -43.96
CA GLY A 173 -38.72 -8.35 -45.34
C GLY A 173 -38.70 -9.66 -46.15
N ASP A 174 -38.51 -10.83 -45.53
CA ASP A 174 -38.47 -12.10 -46.26
C ASP A 174 -39.88 -12.54 -46.64
N LYS A 175 -40.17 -12.58 -47.95
CA LYS A 175 -41.48 -12.97 -48.48
C LYS A 175 -41.46 -14.47 -48.74
N PHE A 176 -42.23 -15.24 -47.96
CA PHE A 176 -42.47 -16.65 -48.27
C PHE A 176 -43.24 -16.76 -49.59
N PHE A 177 -42.52 -17.14 -50.65
CA PHE A 177 -43.14 -17.69 -51.84
C PHE A 177 -43.27 -19.21 -51.61
N PHE A 178 -44.48 -19.69 -51.34
CA PHE A 178 -44.82 -21.09 -51.07
C PHE A 178 -44.63 -22.04 -52.28
N GLY A 179 -43.54 -21.89 -53.05
CA GLY A 179 -43.33 -22.63 -54.30
C GLY A 179 -41.88 -22.78 -54.76
N GLN A 180 -40.86 -22.56 -53.91
CA GLN A 180 -39.46 -22.83 -54.27
C GLN A 180 -38.76 -23.79 -53.30
N ASP A 181 -37.77 -24.51 -53.86
CA ASP A 181 -37.15 -25.75 -53.41
C ASP A 181 -36.76 -25.86 -51.93
N GLN A 182 -36.82 -27.11 -51.45
CA GLN A 182 -36.45 -27.59 -50.11
C GLN A 182 -35.01 -27.21 -49.68
N THR A 183 -34.16 -26.85 -50.63
CA THR A 183 -32.76 -26.43 -50.42
C THR A 183 -32.63 -25.06 -49.76
N TYR A 184 -33.61 -24.15 -49.93
CA TYR A 184 -33.55 -22.81 -49.32
C TYR A 184 -33.73 -22.85 -47.79
N LEU A 185 -34.57 -23.77 -47.29
CA LEU A 185 -34.75 -24.00 -45.85
C LEU A 185 -33.49 -24.59 -45.19
N SER A 186 -32.76 -25.45 -45.91
CA SER A 186 -31.53 -26.07 -45.39
C SER A 186 -30.43 -25.05 -45.14
N ASN A 187 -30.30 -24.05 -46.03
CA ASN A 187 -29.31 -22.99 -45.89
C ASN A 187 -29.63 -21.99 -44.78
N LEU A 188 -30.91 -21.80 -44.42
CA LEU A 188 -31.31 -20.91 -43.33
C LEU A 188 -31.05 -21.55 -41.95
N VAL A 189 -31.18 -22.88 -41.85
CA VAL A 189 -30.97 -23.65 -40.61
C VAL A 189 -29.49 -23.91 -40.33
N MET A 190 -28.63 -23.98 -41.37
CA MET A 190 -27.21 -24.32 -41.20
C MET A 190 -26.26 -23.11 -41.03
N ASN A 191 -26.72 -21.87 -41.24
CA ASN A 191 -25.86 -20.68 -41.19
C ASN A 191 -25.79 -20.02 -39.79
N ASP A 192 -25.85 -20.84 -38.74
CA ASP A 192 -25.85 -20.43 -37.32
C ASP A 192 -24.42 -20.16 -36.81
N GLY A 193 -23.67 -19.30 -37.50
CA GLY A 193 -22.31 -18.89 -37.14
C GLY A 193 -22.23 -17.40 -36.79
N PRO A 194 -21.42 -16.98 -35.80
CA PRO A 194 -21.36 -15.58 -35.38
C PRO A 194 -20.81 -14.73 -36.54
N ARG A 195 -21.65 -13.85 -37.08
CA ARG A 195 -21.24 -12.88 -38.11
C ARG A 195 -20.19 -11.93 -37.53
N ALA A 196 -18.93 -12.19 -37.86
CA ALA A 196 -17.82 -11.28 -37.64
C ALA A 196 -18.12 -9.93 -38.30
N GLY A 197 -18.33 -8.89 -37.48
CA GLY A 197 -18.47 -7.52 -37.93
C GLY A 197 -17.16 -7.06 -38.57
N THR A 198 -17.20 -6.78 -39.87
CA THR A 198 -16.16 -6.04 -40.58
C THR A 198 -16.12 -4.61 -40.06
N ILE A 199 -15.18 -4.32 -39.15
CA ILE A 199 -14.79 -2.96 -38.77
C ILE A 199 -13.95 -2.40 -39.92
N THR A 200 -14.55 -1.54 -40.73
CA THR A 200 -13.89 -0.77 -41.78
C THR A 200 -13.10 0.38 -41.14
N LEU A 201 -11.78 0.28 -41.07
CA LEU A 201 -10.89 1.38 -40.69
C LEU A 201 -10.79 2.42 -41.84
N PRO A 202 -10.93 3.73 -41.59
CA PRO A 202 -10.66 4.74 -42.61
C PRO A 202 -9.14 4.94 -42.82
N LYS A 203 -8.71 4.91 -44.08
CA LYS A 203 -7.36 5.30 -44.52
C LYS A 203 -7.11 6.78 -44.26
N SER A 204 -6.15 7.13 -43.41
CA SER A 204 -5.57 8.47 -43.37
C SER A 204 -4.56 8.62 -44.52
N ARG A 205 -4.71 9.69 -45.30
CA ARG A 205 -3.74 10.11 -46.32
C ARG A 205 -3.31 11.55 -45.97
N VAL A 206 -2.00 11.76 -46.11
CA VAL A 206 -1.18 12.98 -45.85
C VAL A 206 -0.67 13.09 -44.42
#